data_AF-A0A1Q9D796-F1
#
_entry.id   AF-A0A1Q9D796-F1
#
_cell.length_a   1.000
_cell.length_b   1.000
_cell.length_c   1.000
_cell.angle_alpha   90.00
_cell.angle_beta   90.00
_cell.angle_gamma   90.00
#
_symmetry.space_group_name_H-M   'P 1'
#
loop_
_entity.id
_entity.type
_entity.pdbx_description
1 polymer ?
#
loop_
_entity_poly.entity_id
_entity_poly.type
_entity_poly.pdbx_seq_one_letter_code
_entity_poly.pdbx_strand_id
1 'polypeptide(L)'
;MPQQSDAKRLVELTEVPAGWPLATVIDAFAYVAAYHPLNPSYIHATRACEAVSRRLVDLWASQPAEAQAWRELHAKEATGPEELQEALLRYGAAEFGQYGSCDYRFCEAGLLRGKPRGSAAREELAAEYLQSPFARNRCRELTERLAQAESRETARKRQKLEEEEGRELSNRLAAAEAEVSVKTAELQTAQKESAKCKERCAAAESATAEMQKELRQMQEEHSKCQERCQDLANRLQAAEAEHAEAKKYLVHDAIAKQMQPQQPQVESCSHQAGCFPFSAEDGGSKAELQLEKAVLQERCEQLRQQLAKAEAKVDLLQGLREEIGMYKERLRGPERRLCETKKSRRLCGGISGDPSQSYPGPARHDIAFGDQKSDLAEQLGYSLVDEDGASVTIASSGYVVKENCFMLDAIFKSRMDFFREGRDLQKGSQVLAGDGKTVLEVVEISKEGQAAEVVDLQAGAATLRVTPDHPVQVPDEGGEAGRHLYMPAGKLKAGDFVMLDSGEPVALTSAETQPAECKVLKIVFKPDLPVAVFSSPSCILSKGHRKKLQVRRAGGGRGKEAADPMDGGASIPDTAAGEYMD
;
A
#
# COMPACT_ATOMS: atom_id res chain seq x y z
N MET A 1 -6.92 -80.01 -9.43
CA MET A 1 -5.82 -79.55 -8.56
C MET A 1 -6.04 -80.17 -7.18
N PRO A 2 -5.11 -80.96 -6.64
CA PRO A 2 -5.25 -81.51 -5.29
C PRO A 2 -5.33 -80.36 -4.27
N GLN A 3 -6.30 -80.40 -3.36
CA GLN A 3 -6.41 -79.46 -2.25
C GLN A 3 -5.16 -79.59 -1.37
N GLN A 4 -4.25 -78.62 -1.45
CA GLN A 4 -3.21 -78.49 -0.42
C GLN A 4 -3.91 -78.18 0.91
N SER A 5 -3.50 -78.84 1.99
CA SER A 5 -4.01 -78.56 3.32
C SER A 5 -3.60 -77.16 3.77
N ASP A 6 -4.48 -76.49 4.52
CA ASP A 6 -4.22 -75.15 5.08
C ASP A 6 -2.91 -75.09 5.87
N ALA A 7 -2.55 -76.18 6.57
CA ALA A 7 -1.29 -76.30 7.26
C ALA A 7 -0.08 -76.15 6.32
N LYS A 8 -0.14 -76.71 5.10
CA LYS A 8 0.93 -76.60 4.11
C LYS A 8 1.02 -75.17 3.57
N ARG A 9 -0.13 -74.52 3.31
CA ARG A 9 -0.17 -73.11 2.88
C ARG A 9 0.40 -72.17 3.94
N LEU A 10 0.07 -72.37 5.21
CA LEU A 10 0.63 -71.58 6.30
C LEU A 10 2.14 -71.78 6.45
N VAL A 11 2.67 -72.99 6.22
CA VAL A 11 4.11 -73.24 6.19
C VAL A 11 4.77 -72.51 5.02
N GLU A 12 4.19 -72.57 3.82
CA GLU A 12 4.70 -71.86 2.64
C GLU A 12 4.71 -70.33 2.85
N LEU A 13 3.73 -69.78 3.58
CA LEU A 13 3.66 -68.35 3.93
C LEU A 13 4.66 -67.91 5.01
N THR A 14 5.40 -68.83 5.64
CA THR A 14 6.52 -68.45 6.52
C THR A 14 7.73 -67.92 5.76
N GLU A 15 7.79 -68.12 4.45
CA GLU A 15 8.87 -67.65 3.56
C GLU A 15 8.29 -66.85 2.40
N VAL A 16 7.82 -65.63 2.68
CA VAL A 16 7.19 -64.75 1.66
C VAL A 16 8.23 -64.35 0.59
N PRO A 17 8.05 -64.73 -0.69
CA PRO A 17 9.02 -64.42 -1.73
C PRO A 17 9.22 -62.93 -1.94
N ALA A 18 10.47 -62.51 -2.15
CA ALA A 18 10.81 -61.12 -2.46
C ALA A 18 10.19 -60.61 -3.78
N GLY A 19 9.76 -61.50 -4.67
CA GLY A 19 9.11 -61.13 -5.93
C GLY A 19 7.62 -60.81 -5.84
N TRP A 20 6.98 -60.95 -4.67
CA TRP A 20 5.55 -60.68 -4.54
C TRP A 20 5.24 -59.18 -4.60
N PRO A 21 4.24 -58.75 -5.42
CA PRO A 21 3.78 -57.37 -5.44
C PRO A 21 2.99 -57.05 -4.17
N LEU A 22 2.82 -55.75 -3.86
CA LEU A 22 2.19 -55.28 -2.63
C LEU A 22 0.78 -55.87 -2.43
N ALA A 23 -0.03 -55.92 -3.49
CA ALA A 23 -1.37 -56.50 -3.46
C ALA A 23 -1.38 -57.97 -2.99
N THR A 24 -0.47 -58.80 -3.49
CA THR A 24 -0.39 -60.23 -3.11
C THR A 24 0.03 -60.40 -1.65
N VAL A 25 0.89 -59.51 -1.14
CA VAL A 25 1.29 -59.53 0.28
C VAL A 25 0.15 -59.08 1.18
N ILE A 26 -0.67 -58.13 0.75
CA ILE A 26 -1.89 -57.70 1.45
C ILE A 26 -2.93 -58.85 1.50
N ASP A 27 -3.15 -59.56 0.39
CA ASP A 27 -4.06 -60.71 0.35
C ASP A 27 -3.57 -61.84 1.26
N ALA A 28 -2.27 -62.12 1.24
CA ALA A 28 -1.65 -63.09 2.14
C ALA A 28 -1.79 -62.67 3.62
N PHE A 29 -1.67 -61.37 3.90
CA PHE A 29 -1.83 -60.84 5.25
C PHE A 29 -3.27 -61.01 5.74
N ALA A 30 -4.26 -60.66 4.91
CA ALA A 30 -5.68 -60.84 5.22
C ALA A 30 -6.02 -62.32 5.44
N TYR A 31 -5.47 -63.21 4.61
CA TYR A 31 -5.64 -64.66 4.75
C TYR A 31 -5.09 -65.18 6.08
N VAL A 32 -3.87 -64.78 6.46
CA VAL A 32 -3.25 -65.23 7.72
C VAL A 32 -3.91 -64.60 8.94
N ALA A 33 -4.32 -63.33 8.86
CA ALA A 33 -5.01 -62.61 9.94
C ALA A 33 -6.36 -63.24 10.31
N ALA A 34 -7.01 -63.95 9.37
CA ALA A 34 -8.24 -64.69 9.65
C ALA A 34 -8.03 -65.92 10.55
N TYR A 35 -6.80 -66.44 10.67
CA TYR A 35 -6.49 -67.53 11.59
C TYR A 35 -6.31 -66.99 13.00
N HIS A 36 -7.35 -67.15 13.82
CA HIS A 36 -7.39 -66.63 15.19
C HIS A 36 -6.28 -67.26 16.07
N PRO A 37 -5.50 -66.46 16.83
CA PRO A 37 -4.38 -66.95 17.66
C PRO A 37 -4.77 -67.81 18.88
N LEU A 38 -6.06 -68.18 19.02
CA LEU A 38 -6.54 -68.93 20.18
C LEU A 38 -6.39 -70.45 20.04
N ASN A 39 -5.93 -70.96 18.89
CA ASN A 39 -5.67 -72.38 18.72
C ASN A 39 -4.16 -72.67 18.78
N PRO A 40 -3.64 -73.24 19.90
CA PRO A 40 -2.22 -73.51 20.11
C PRO A 40 -1.57 -74.42 19.06
N SER A 41 -2.39 -75.14 18.28
CA SER A 41 -1.93 -76.01 17.20
C SER A 41 -1.41 -75.26 15.96
N TYR A 42 -1.58 -73.94 15.88
CA TYR A 42 -1.22 -73.12 14.70
C TYR A 42 0.04 -72.25 14.91
N ILE A 43 1.13 -72.83 15.43
CA ILE A 43 2.45 -72.16 15.49
C ILE A 43 2.87 -71.60 14.12
N HIS A 44 2.47 -72.27 13.03
CA HIS A 44 2.73 -71.82 11.66
C HIS A 44 1.97 -70.55 11.27
N ALA A 45 0.76 -70.31 11.81
CA ALA A 45 0.01 -69.08 11.52
C ALA A 45 0.69 -67.85 12.11
N THR A 46 1.20 -67.94 13.35
CA THR A 46 1.96 -66.84 13.97
C THR A 46 3.22 -66.52 13.16
N ARG A 47 3.98 -67.55 12.76
CA ARG A 47 5.20 -67.38 11.96
C ARG A 47 4.89 -66.81 10.56
N ALA A 48 3.82 -67.27 9.92
CA ALA A 48 3.38 -66.73 8.64
C ALA A 48 2.95 -65.26 8.79
N CYS A 49 2.23 -64.92 9.86
CA CYS A 49 1.79 -63.55 10.12
C CYS A 49 2.98 -62.61 10.28
N GLU A 50 3.99 -63.02 11.06
CA GLU A 50 5.23 -62.25 11.23
C GLU A 50 5.98 -62.08 9.90
N ALA A 51 6.12 -63.14 9.10
CA ALA A 51 6.82 -63.10 7.82
C ALA A 51 6.13 -62.16 6.81
N VAL A 52 4.80 -62.28 6.69
CA VAL A 52 3.99 -61.43 5.81
C VAL A 52 3.97 -59.98 6.31
N SER A 53 3.88 -59.75 7.62
CA SER A 53 3.91 -58.40 8.21
C SER A 53 5.24 -57.70 7.92
N ARG A 54 6.37 -58.39 8.08
CA ARG A 54 7.69 -57.82 7.77
C ARG A 54 7.79 -57.48 6.28
N ARG A 55 7.34 -58.38 5.40
CA ARG A 55 7.37 -58.13 3.96
C ARG A 55 6.49 -56.95 3.56
N LEU A 56 5.33 -56.83 4.19
CA LEU A 56 4.41 -55.73 3.96
C LEU A 56 5.07 -54.39 4.31
N VAL A 57 5.74 -54.31 5.46
CA VAL A 57 6.50 -53.11 5.87
C VAL A 57 7.60 -52.77 4.87
N ASP A 58 8.36 -53.75 4.41
CA ASP A 58 9.44 -53.55 3.43
C ASP A 58 8.90 -53.04 2.08
N LEU A 59 7.80 -53.62 1.58
CA LEU A 59 7.16 -53.18 0.35
C LEU A 59 6.54 -51.79 0.48
N TRP A 60 5.94 -51.49 1.63
CA TRP A 60 5.38 -50.17 1.90
C TRP A 60 6.44 -49.05 1.86
N ALA A 61 7.62 -49.35 2.40
CA ALA A 61 8.75 -48.42 2.40
C ALA A 61 9.40 -48.30 1.01
N SER A 62 9.50 -49.40 0.26
CA SER A 62 10.17 -49.41 -1.04
C SER A 62 9.28 -49.01 -2.22
N GLN A 63 7.95 -49.04 -2.08
CA GLN A 63 6.98 -48.76 -3.14
C GLN A 63 5.91 -47.74 -2.70
N PRO A 64 6.30 -46.48 -2.40
CA PRO A 64 5.40 -45.49 -1.82
C PRO A 64 4.22 -45.10 -2.73
N ALA A 65 4.39 -45.17 -4.06
CA ALA A 65 3.33 -44.85 -5.01
C ALA A 65 2.20 -45.91 -5.01
N GLU A 66 2.55 -47.19 -4.98
CA GLU A 66 1.58 -48.29 -4.94
C GLU A 66 0.87 -48.35 -3.58
N ALA A 67 1.63 -48.13 -2.51
CA ALA A 67 1.11 -47.96 -1.16
C ALA A 67 0.10 -46.80 -1.04
N GLN A 68 0.40 -45.65 -1.64
CA GLN A 68 -0.49 -44.50 -1.65
C GLN A 68 -1.77 -44.77 -2.47
N ALA A 69 -1.64 -45.39 -3.65
CA ALA A 69 -2.80 -45.78 -4.46
C ALA A 69 -3.72 -46.75 -3.71
N TRP A 70 -3.15 -47.72 -2.99
CA TRP A 70 -3.92 -48.64 -2.15
C TRP A 70 -4.60 -47.91 -0.98
N ARG A 71 -3.93 -46.97 -0.30
CA ARG A 71 -4.54 -46.14 0.77
C ARG A 71 -5.72 -45.33 0.28
N GLU A 72 -5.57 -44.67 -0.85
CA GLU A 72 -6.64 -43.83 -1.42
C GLU A 72 -7.88 -44.66 -1.79
N LEU A 73 -7.68 -45.91 -2.18
CA LEU A 73 -8.76 -46.83 -2.56
C LEU A 73 -9.42 -47.50 -1.35
N HIS A 74 -8.65 -47.91 -0.34
CA HIS A 74 -9.13 -48.81 0.72
C HIS A 74 -9.00 -48.28 2.16
N ALA A 75 -8.17 -47.27 2.43
CA ALA A 75 -7.85 -46.83 3.78
C ALA A 75 -7.52 -45.32 3.86
N LYS A 76 -8.45 -44.46 3.40
CA LYS A 76 -8.28 -43.00 3.36
C LYS A 76 -7.94 -42.36 4.73
N GLU A 77 -8.22 -43.07 5.81
CA GLU A 77 -8.06 -42.59 7.19
C GLU A 77 -6.72 -43.01 7.84
N ALA A 78 -5.93 -43.91 7.23
CA ALA A 78 -4.68 -44.39 7.81
C ALA A 78 -3.47 -43.54 7.39
N THR A 79 -2.93 -42.76 8.33
CA THR A 79 -1.76 -41.90 8.13
C THR A 79 -0.46 -42.58 8.51
N GLY A 80 -0.49 -43.49 9.51
CA GLY A 80 0.67 -44.25 10.00
C GLY A 80 0.67 -45.75 9.67
N PRO A 81 1.83 -46.44 9.82
CA PRO A 81 1.93 -47.89 9.60
C PRO A 81 1.13 -48.73 10.61
N GLU A 82 0.95 -48.23 11.84
CA GLU A 82 0.13 -48.88 12.88
C GLU A 82 -1.38 -48.78 12.56
N GLU A 83 -1.84 -47.59 12.15
CA GLU A 83 -3.22 -47.33 11.70
C GLU A 83 -3.56 -48.14 10.44
N LEU A 84 -2.57 -48.34 9.58
CA LEU A 84 -2.70 -49.16 8.39
C LEU A 84 -2.80 -50.65 8.73
N GLN A 85 -1.99 -51.15 9.68
CA GLN A 85 -2.11 -52.53 10.15
C GLN A 85 -3.50 -52.77 10.75
N GLU A 86 -4.02 -51.81 11.51
CA GLU A 86 -5.39 -51.87 12.03
C GLU A 86 -6.44 -51.79 10.92
N ALA A 87 -6.27 -50.91 9.92
CA ALA A 87 -7.15 -50.83 8.76
C ALA A 87 -7.16 -52.13 7.94
N LEU A 88 -6.00 -52.78 7.78
CA LEU A 88 -5.86 -54.08 7.11
C LEU A 88 -6.49 -55.21 7.91
N LEU A 89 -6.35 -55.20 9.24
CA LEU A 89 -7.05 -56.15 10.11
C LEU A 89 -8.57 -55.96 10.04
N ARG A 90 -9.05 -54.72 9.98
CA ARG A 90 -10.47 -54.40 9.78
C ARG A 90 -10.95 -54.82 8.40
N TYR A 91 -10.16 -54.60 7.35
CA TYR A 91 -10.45 -55.03 5.97
C TYR A 91 -10.54 -56.56 5.88
N GLY A 92 -9.53 -57.27 6.40
CA GLY A 92 -9.51 -58.73 6.44
C GLY A 92 -10.66 -59.31 7.27
N ALA A 93 -10.97 -58.71 8.42
CA ALA A 93 -12.11 -59.12 9.26
C ALA A 93 -13.47 -58.85 8.58
N ALA A 94 -13.61 -57.74 7.85
CA ALA A 94 -14.83 -57.39 7.11
C ALA A 94 -15.06 -58.34 5.92
N GLU A 95 -14.02 -58.66 5.16
CA GLU A 95 -14.08 -59.67 4.09
C GLU A 95 -14.42 -61.06 4.65
N PHE A 96 -13.74 -61.49 5.72
CA PHE A 96 -13.96 -62.82 6.30
C PHE A 96 -15.33 -62.95 6.97
N GLY A 97 -15.84 -61.86 7.57
CA GLY A 97 -17.16 -61.81 8.18
C GLY A 97 -18.32 -61.86 7.17
N GLN A 98 -18.09 -61.47 5.91
CA GLN A 98 -19.09 -61.54 4.84
C GLN A 98 -19.29 -62.96 4.28
N TYR A 99 -18.25 -63.81 4.32
CA TYR A 99 -18.30 -65.17 3.79
C TYR A 99 -18.37 -66.20 4.92
N GLY A 100 -19.51 -66.26 5.58
CA GLY A 100 -19.80 -67.27 6.59
C GLY A 100 -19.68 -68.68 6.02
N SER A 101 -18.67 -69.42 6.49
CA SER A 101 -18.54 -70.88 6.45
C SER A 101 -18.58 -71.54 5.06
N CYS A 102 -17.39 -71.83 4.54
CA CYS A 102 -17.07 -72.96 3.66
C CYS A 102 -17.72 -72.99 2.27
N ASP A 103 -17.22 -72.18 1.34
CA ASP A 103 -16.72 -72.65 0.04
C ASP A 103 -16.18 -71.46 -0.79
N TYR A 104 -14.87 -71.46 -1.00
CA TYR A 104 -14.18 -70.39 -1.72
C TYR A 104 -14.41 -70.49 -3.24
N ARG A 105 -15.29 -69.64 -3.77
CA ARG A 105 -15.17 -69.12 -5.14
C ARG A 105 -15.38 -67.61 -5.13
N PHE A 106 -14.33 -66.89 -5.51
CA PHE A 106 -14.40 -65.49 -5.90
C PHE A 106 -15.43 -65.36 -7.04
N CYS A 107 -16.58 -64.77 -6.75
CA CYS A 107 -17.49 -64.21 -7.74
C CYS A 107 -17.85 -62.80 -7.28
N GLU A 108 -17.61 -61.83 -8.16
CA GLU A 108 -17.74 -60.37 -8.02
C GLU A 108 -19.16 -59.85 -7.65
N ALA A 109 -20.09 -60.73 -7.26
CA ALA A 109 -21.52 -60.44 -7.11
C ALA A 109 -22.02 -60.33 -5.64
N GLY A 110 -21.15 -60.45 -4.64
CA GLY A 110 -21.55 -60.48 -3.22
C GLY A 110 -21.85 -59.12 -2.56
N LEU A 111 -21.57 -58.00 -3.22
CA LEU A 111 -21.41 -56.70 -2.57
C LEU A 111 -22.70 -55.97 -2.12
N LEU A 112 -23.88 -56.57 -2.18
CA LEU A 112 -25.14 -55.80 -2.01
C LEU A 112 -26.17 -56.25 -0.98
N ARG A 113 -25.95 -57.27 -0.13
CA ARG A 113 -26.88 -57.52 1.01
C ARG A 113 -26.20 -58.14 2.23
N GLY A 114 -25.97 -57.34 3.27
CA GLY A 114 -25.57 -57.82 4.59
C GLY A 114 -26.50 -57.31 5.69
N LYS A 115 -27.32 -58.20 6.27
CA LYS A 115 -27.84 -58.06 7.64
C LYS A 115 -27.04 -59.02 8.54
N PRO A 116 -26.57 -58.61 9.73
CA PRO A 116 -25.83 -59.48 10.62
C PRO A 116 -26.77 -60.44 11.36
N ARG A 117 -26.44 -61.74 11.38
CA ARG A 117 -27.07 -62.74 12.26
C ARG A 117 -26.20 -62.91 13.50
N GLY A 118 -26.71 -62.48 14.65
CA GLY A 118 -26.10 -62.68 15.95
C GLY A 118 -26.16 -64.14 16.42
N SER A 119 -25.09 -64.59 17.07
CA SER A 119 -25.06 -65.85 17.81
C SER A 119 -24.90 -65.54 19.31
N ALA A 120 -26.03 -65.48 20.02
CA ALA A 120 -26.10 -65.23 21.46
C ALA A 120 -25.20 -66.16 22.30
N ALA A 121 -24.90 -67.37 21.81
CA ALA A 121 -24.01 -68.32 22.48
C ALA A 121 -22.55 -67.83 22.65
N ARG A 122 -22.08 -66.92 21.79
CA ARG A 122 -20.74 -66.31 21.94
C ARG A 122 -20.71 -65.23 23.01
N GLU A 123 -21.80 -64.50 23.18
CA GLU A 123 -21.93 -63.47 24.21
C GLU A 123 -22.03 -64.12 25.60
N GLU A 124 -22.67 -65.28 25.71
CA GLU A 124 -22.83 -66.02 26.97
C GLU A 124 -21.50 -66.56 27.53
N LEU A 125 -20.67 -67.18 26.67
CA LEU A 125 -19.33 -67.65 27.04
C LEU A 125 -18.35 -66.51 27.38
N ALA A 126 -18.46 -65.38 26.68
CA ALA A 126 -17.69 -64.18 27.00
C ALA A 126 -18.12 -63.58 28.36
N ALA A 127 -19.42 -63.59 28.65
CA ALA A 127 -19.95 -63.11 29.93
C ALA A 127 -19.48 -63.98 31.10
N GLU A 128 -19.43 -65.32 30.96
CA GLU A 128 -18.94 -66.22 32.00
C GLU A 128 -17.43 -66.03 32.27
N TYR A 129 -16.63 -65.86 31.21
CA TYR A 129 -15.19 -65.57 31.34
C TYR A 129 -14.92 -64.24 32.05
N LEU A 130 -15.72 -63.20 31.76
CA LEU A 130 -15.63 -61.89 32.42
C LEU A 130 -16.12 -61.90 33.89
N GLN A 131 -16.88 -62.93 34.29
CA GLN A 131 -17.27 -63.11 35.69
C GLN A 131 -16.17 -63.74 36.55
N SER A 132 -15.16 -64.38 35.95
CA SER A 132 -14.01 -64.93 36.67
C SER A 132 -13.25 -63.81 37.43
N PRO A 133 -13.01 -63.96 38.75
CA PRO A 133 -12.26 -62.97 39.53
C PRO A 133 -10.85 -62.69 38.97
N PHE A 134 -10.21 -63.70 38.38
CA PHE A 134 -8.90 -63.55 37.75
C PHE A 134 -8.96 -62.65 36.50
N ALA A 135 -9.95 -62.87 35.63
CA ALA A 135 -10.15 -62.04 34.44
C ALA A 135 -10.49 -60.60 34.84
N ARG A 136 -11.37 -60.41 35.83
CA ARG A 136 -11.75 -59.07 36.32
C ARG A 136 -10.57 -58.29 36.90
N ASN A 137 -9.72 -58.94 37.72
CA ASN A 137 -8.53 -58.30 38.29
C ASN A 137 -7.52 -57.94 37.21
N ARG A 138 -7.29 -58.84 36.24
CA ARG A 138 -6.37 -58.58 35.12
C ARG A 138 -6.90 -57.47 34.20
N CYS A 139 -8.19 -57.43 33.92
CA CYS A 139 -8.81 -56.33 33.17
C CYS A 139 -8.64 -54.99 33.92
N ARG A 140 -8.87 -54.96 35.24
CA ARG A 140 -8.65 -53.75 36.05
C ARG A 140 -7.20 -53.27 35.99
N GLU A 141 -6.24 -54.18 36.16
CA GLU A 141 -4.80 -53.84 36.07
C GLU A 141 -4.44 -53.27 34.69
N LEU A 142 -4.96 -53.87 33.61
CA LEU A 142 -4.73 -53.38 32.25
C LEU A 142 -5.36 -52.02 32.02
N THR A 143 -6.59 -51.79 32.51
CA THR A 143 -7.26 -50.48 32.44
C THR A 143 -6.45 -49.41 33.18
N GLU A 144 -5.95 -49.72 34.39
CA GLU A 144 -5.12 -48.79 35.16
C GLU A 144 -3.79 -48.48 34.45
N ARG A 145 -3.15 -49.49 33.85
CA ARG A 145 -1.92 -49.30 33.07
C ARG A 145 -2.15 -48.49 31.80
N LEU A 146 -3.27 -48.69 31.10
CA LEU A 146 -3.66 -47.89 29.95
C LEU A 146 -3.91 -46.44 30.36
N ALA A 147 -4.68 -46.20 31.41
CA ALA A 147 -4.94 -44.85 31.92
C ALA A 147 -3.64 -44.12 32.33
N GLN A 148 -2.69 -44.83 32.96
CA GLN A 148 -1.37 -44.28 33.28
C GLN A 148 -0.54 -43.97 32.03
N ALA A 149 -0.60 -44.82 31.00
CA ALA A 149 0.10 -44.60 29.74
C ALA A 149 -0.46 -43.38 28.99
N GLU A 150 -1.78 -43.28 28.87
CA GLU A 150 -2.48 -42.13 28.28
C GLU A 150 -2.18 -40.83 29.03
N SER A 151 -2.19 -40.87 30.37
CA SER A 151 -1.82 -39.70 31.20
C SER A 151 -0.37 -39.25 30.96
N ARG A 152 0.58 -40.19 30.81
CA ARG A 152 1.97 -39.85 30.50
C ARG A 152 2.13 -39.31 29.08
N GLU A 153 1.40 -39.84 28.12
CA GLU A 153 1.44 -39.37 26.74
C GLU A 153 0.85 -37.96 26.62
N THR A 154 -0.28 -37.70 27.27
CA THR A 154 -0.89 -36.36 27.30
C THR A 154 0.01 -35.34 27.98
N ALA A 155 0.70 -35.71 29.07
CA ALA A 155 1.71 -34.85 29.70
C ALA A 155 2.89 -34.53 28.76
N ARG A 156 3.41 -35.53 28.03
CA ARG A 156 4.47 -35.32 27.03
C ARG A 156 4.02 -34.44 25.87
N LYS A 157 2.77 -34.60 25.41
CA LYS A 157 2.19 -33.75 24.35
C LYS A 157 2.06 -32.30 24.81
N ARG A 158 1.60 -32.07 26.05
CA ARG A 158 1.54 -30.71 26.64
C ARG A 158 2.91 -30.07 26.75
N GLN A 159 3.91 -30.80 27.26
CA GLN A 159 5.27 -30.29 27.37
C GLN A 159 5.86 -29.92 25.98
N LYS A 160 5.67 -30.77 24.97
CA LYS A 160 6.14 -30.47 23.60
C LYS A 160 5.48 -29.22 23.02
N LEU A 161 4.17 -29.04 23.28
CA LEU A 161 3.42 -27.88 22.82
C LEU A 161 3.92 -26.61 23.51
N GLU A 162 4.16 -26.64 24.82
CA GLU A 162 4.75 -25.52 25.57
C GLU A 162 6.17 -25.16 25.07
N GLU A 163 7.00 -26.16 24.74
CA GLU A 163 8.34 -25.96 24.15
C GLU A 163 8.28 -25.39 22.71
N GLU A 164 7.24 -25.73 21.95
CA GLU A 164 7.02 -25.20 20.60
C GLU A 164 6.51 -23.75 20.66
N GLU A 165 5.52 -23.46 21.50
CA GLU A 165 5.04 -22.09 21.76
C GLU A 165 6.16 -21.19 22.27
N GLY A 166 7.00 -21.68 23.20
CA GLY A 166 8.15 -20.93 23.70
C GLY A 166 9.16 -20.59 22.61
N ARG A 167 9.42 -21.52 21.67
CA ARG A 167 10.29 -21.27 20.52
C ARG A 167 9.67 -20.28 19.53
N GLU A 168 8.36 -20.39 19.27
CA GLU A 168 7.65 -19.44 18.41
C GLU A 168 7.69 -18.02 18.99
N LEU A 169 7.40 -17.86 20.28
CA LEU A 169 7.46 -16.57 20.97
C LEU A 169 8.88 -15.98 20.95
N SER A 170 9.91 -16.81 21.16
CA SER A 170 11.31 -16.37 21.06
C SER A 170 11.66 -15.88 19.66
N ASN A 171 11.24 -16.60 18.61
CA ASN A 171 11.44 -16.19 17.22
C ASN A 171 10.71 -14.89 16.88
N ARG A 172 9.47 -14.72 17.37
CA ARG A 172 8.68 -13.49 17.19
C ARG A 172 9.34 -12.29 17.89
N LEU A 173 9.90 -12.51 19.08
CA LEU A 173 10.63 -11.46 19.81
C LEU A 173 11.89 -11.05 19.05
N ALA A 174 12.69 -12.00 18.56
CA ALA A 174 13.88 -11.71 17.77
C ALA A 174 13.56 -10.95 16.47
N ALA A 175 12.47 -11.30 15.79
CA ALA A 175 12.00 -10.57 14.60
C ALA A 175 11.59 -9.12 14.94
N ALA A 176 10.88 -8.91 16.05
CA ALA A 176 10.49 -7.58 16.50
C ALA A 176 11.71 -6.72 16.90
N GLU A 177 12.72 -7.31 17.55
CA GLU A 177 13.98 -6.63 17.87
C GLU A 177 14.75 -6.21 16.61
N ALA A 178 14.80 -7.07 15.59
CA ALA A 178 15.40 -6.74 14.30
C ALA A 178 14.66 -5.58 13.61
N GLU A 179 13.32 -5.56 13.63
CA GLU A 179 12.52 -4.48 13.06
C GLU A 179 12.78 -3.14 13.80
N VAL A 180 12.87 -3.16 15.12
CA VAL A 180 13.20 -1.97 15.92
C VAL A 180 14.61 -1.46 15.61
N SER A 181 15.57 -2.36 15.41
CA SER A 181 16.94 -2.00 15.01
C SER A 181 16.97 -1.30 13.64
N VAL A 182 16.27 -1.84 12.63
CA VAL A 182 16.14 -1.23 11.30
C VAL A 182 15.52 0.17 11.38
N LYS A 183 14.38 0.31 12.08
CA LYS A 183 13.72 1.61 12.26
C LYS A 183 14.60 2.63 12.99
N THR A 184 15.45 2.18 13.90
CA THR A 184 16.41 3.05 14.60
C THR A 184 17.50 3.57 13.66
N ALA A 185 18.02 2.72 12.77
CA ALA A 185 19.00 3.11 11.76
C ALA A 185 18.40 4.10 10.73
N GLU A 186 17.16 3.87 10.31
CA GLU A 186 16.42 4.80 9.44
C GLU A 186 16.23 6.16 10.11
N LEU A 187 15.83 6.19 11.39
CA LEU A 187 15.67 7.42 12.16
C LEU A 187 16.98 8.20 12.29
N GLN A 188 18.10 7.51 12.54
CA GLN A 188 19.42 8.15 12.58
C GLN A 188 19.83 8.73 11.22
N THR A 189 19.51 8.04 10.13
CA THR A 189 19.77 8.51 8.77
C THR A 189 18.94 9.77 8.47
N ALA A 190 17.64 9.75 8.77
CA ALA A 190 16.75 10.90 8.63
C ALA A 190 17.20 12.10 9.48
N GLN A 191 17.72 11.87 10.69
CA GLN A 191 18.30 12.93 11.53
C GLN A 191 19.55 13.55 10.91
N LYS A 192 20.45 12.76 10.32
CA LYS A 192 21.64 13.26 9.60
C LYS A 192 21.24 14.09 8.37
N GLU A 193 20.26 13.63 7.60
CA GLU A 193 19.75 14.39 6.45
C GLU A 193 19.08 15.70 6.86
N SER A 194 18.30 15.69 7.95
CA SER A 194 17.70 16.89 8.53
C SER A 194 18.77 17.90 8.98
N ALA A 195 19.85 17.44 9.63
CA ALA A 195 20.97 18.30 10.01
C ALA A 195 21.65 18.93 8.79
N LYS A 196 21.90 18.14 7.74
CA LYS A 196 22.46 18.63 6.46
C LYS A 196 21.53 19.63 5.76
N CYS A 197 20.22 19.44 5.86
CA CYS A 197 19.23 20.37 5.33
C CYS A 197 19.26 21.72 6.09
N LYS A 198 19.38 21.69 7.42
CA LYS A 198 19.51 22.90 8.25
C LYS A 198 20.76 23.71 7.89
N GLU A 199 21.89 23.05 7.66
CA GLU A 199 23.13 23.71 7.23
C GLU A 199 22.96 24.40 5.87
N ARG A 200 22.33 23.73 4.90
CA ARG A 200 22.02 24.33 3.59
C ARG A 200 21.08 25.52 3.69
N CYS A 201 20.07 25.46 4.55
CA CYS A 201 19.17 26.59 4.80
C CYS A 201 19.92 27.79 5.40
N ALA A 202 20.81 27.56 6.38
CA ALA A 202 21.62 28.62 6.97
C ALA A 202 22.57 29.27 5.94
N ALA A 203 23.21 28.47 5.08
CA ALA A 203 24.04 28.96 4.00
C ALA A 203 23.24 29.81 2.97
N ALA A 204 22.03 29.38 2.63
CA ALA A 204 21.14 30.12 1.74
C ALA A 204 20.70 31.45 2.36
N GLU A 205 20.33 31.46 3.65
CA GLU A 205 19.98 32.68 4.38
C GLU A 205 21.16 33.67 4.41
N SER A 206 22.39 33.19 4.66
CA SER A 206 23.60 34.02 4.60
C SER A 206 23.80 34.63 3.20
N ALA A 207 23.67 33.83 2.14
CA ALA A 207 23.80 34.32 0.76
C ALA A 207 22.73 35.37 0.41
N THR A 208 21.50 35.20 0.90
CA THR A 208 20.44 36.21 0.71
C THR A 208 20.73 37.52 1.43
N ALA A 209 21.31 37.46 2.63
CA ALA A 209 21.70 38.66 3.37
C ALA A 209 22.81 39.45 2.65
N GLU A 210 23.77 38.74 2.06
CA GLU A 210 24.84 39.35 1.27
C GLU A 210 24.31 40.03 0.00
N MET A 211 23.45 39.35 -0.77
CA MET A 211 22.82 39.95 -1.95
C MET A 211 21.92 41.16 -1.61
N GLN A 212 21.22 41.13 -0.47
CA GLN A 212 20.46 42.30 -0.01
C GLN A 212 21.36 43.49 0.33
N LYS A 213 22.55 43.23 0.89
CA LYS A 213 23.55 44.27 1.14
C LYS A 213 24.06 44.88 -0.16
N GLU A 214 24.40 44.06 -1.15
CA GLU A 214 24.81 44.52 -2.49
C GLU A 214 23.72 45.36 -3.16
N LEU A 215 22.45 44.94 -3.08
CA LEU A 215 21.34 45.69 -3.67
C LEU A 215 21.20 47.08 -3.03
N ARG A 216 21.30 47.17 -1.69
CA ARG A 216 21.25 48.48 -1.00
C ARG A 216 22.39 49.39 -1.46
N GLN A 217 23.61 48.84 -1.57
CA GLN A 217 24.74 49.61 -2.08
C GLN A 217 24.50 50.11 -3.50
N MET A 218 23.99 49.27 -4.39
CA MET A 218 23.64 49.67 -5.77
C MET A 218 22.54 50.75 -5.82
N GLN A 219 21.54 50.67 -4.94
CA GLN A 219 20.49 51.69 -4.84
C GLN A 219 21.06 53.04 -4.37
N GLU A 220 21.97 53.04 -3.39
CA GLU A 220 22.68 54.25 -2.95
C GLU A 220 23.54 54.86 -4.08
N GLU A 221 24.27 54.02 -4.81
CA GLU A 221 25.08 54.46 -5.96
C GLU A 221 24.22 55.02 -7.10
N HIS A 222 23.09 54.39 -7.39
CA HIS A 222 22.12 54.88 -8.37
C HIS A 222 21.55 56.25 -7.95
N SER A 223 21.22 56.43 -6.67
CA SER A 223 20.68 57.68 -6.14
C SER A 223 21.71 58.82 -6.27
N LYS A 224 22.98 58.55 -5.92
CA LYS A 224 24.09 59.49 -6.13
C LYS A 224 24.32 59.81 -7.61
N CYS A 225 24.19 58.83 -8.50
CA CYS A 225 24.32 59.04 -9.94
C CYS A 225 23.18 59.90 -10.49
N GLN A 226 21.96 59.69 -10.00
CA GLN A 226 20.79 60.48 -10.37
C GLN A 226 20.93 61.95 -9.94
N GLU A 227 21.41 62.21 -8.72
CA GLU A 227 21.72 63.57 -8.25
C GLU A 227 22.73 64.28 -9.16
N ARG A 228 23.80 63.59 -9.58
CA ARG A 228 24.79 64.14 -10.53
C ARG A 228 24.20 64.38 -11.92
N CYS A 229 23.41 63.44 -12.44
CA CYS A 229 22.69 63.56 -13.72
C CYS A 229 21.74 64.81 -13.66
N GLN A 230 21.10 65.08 -12.50
CA GLN A 230 20.25 66.27 -12.30
C GLN A 230 21.03 67.58 -12.17
N ASP A 231 22.14 67.59 -11.43
CA ASP A 231 23.00 68.77 -11.29
C ASP A 231 23.54 69.25 -12.64
N LEU A 232 24.00 68.32 -13.49
CA LEU A 232 24.45 68.64 -14.83
C LEU A 232 23.33 69.16 -15.74
N ALA A 233 22.12 68.62 -15.62
CA ALA A 233 20.97 69.13 -16.35
C ALA A 233 20.68 70.60 -15.97
N ASN A 234 20.75 70.92 -14.67
CA ASN A 234 20.58 72.29 -14.18
C ASN A 234 21.70 73.21 -14.70
N ARG A 235 22.96 72.76 -14.70
CA ARG A 235 24.10 73.53 -15.23
C ARG A 235 23.98 73.81 -16.73
N LEU A 236 23.54 72.82 -17.51
CA LEU A 236 23.28 72.99 -18.94
C LEU A 236 22.16 74.01 -19.19
N GLN A 237 21.07 73.93 -18.43
CA GLN A 237 19.96 74.87 -18.56
C GLN A 237 20.38 76.30 -18.20
N ALA A 238 21.23 76.47 -17.17
CA ALA A 238 21.81 77.76 -16.82
C ALA A 238 22.69 78.33 -17.94
N ALA A 239 23.59 77.51 -18.50
CA ALA A 239 24.46 77.91 -19.62
C ALA A 239 23.65 78.27 -20.88
N GLU A 240 22.56 77.55 -21.17
CA GLU A 240 21.65 77.88 -22.26
C GLU A 240 20.94 79.24 -22.04
N ALA A 241 20.56 79.54 -20.79
CA ALA A 241 19.97 80.82 -20.42
C ALA A 241 20.98 81.98 -20.55
N GLU A 242 22.22 81.80 -20.09
CA GLU A 242 23.30 82.78 -20.25
C GLU A 242 23.61 83.04 -21.73
N HIS A 243 23.72 81.99 -22.55
CA HIS A 243 23.93 82.14 -23.99
C HIS A 243 22.74 82.82 -24.69
N ALA A 244 21.51 82.53 -24.26
CA ALA A 244 20.32 83.23 -24.77
C ALA A 244 20.33 84.72 -24.40
N GLU A 245 20.82 85.08 -23.22
CA GLU A 245 21.00 86.47 -22.80
C GLU A 245 22.11 87.17 -23.60
N ALA A 246 23.30 86.57 -23.71
CA ALA A 246 24.41 87.09 -24.50
C ALA A 246 24.02 87.34 -25.97
N LYS A 247 23.20 86.45 -26.55
CA LYS A 247 22.67 86.62 -27.91
C LYS A 247 21.76 87.86 -28.02
N LYS A 248 20.98 88.18 -26.98
CA LYS A 248 20.16 89.42 -26.97
C LYS A 248 21.04 90.66 -26.98
N TYR A 249 22.15 90.69 -26.22
CA TYR A 249 23.10 91.79 -26.24
C TYR A 249 23.79 91.97 -27.60
N LEU A 250 24.19 90.88 -28.26
CA LEU A 250 24.78 90.95 -29.60
C LEU A 250 23.79 91.48 -30.65
N VAL A 251 22.51 91.12 -30.56
CA VAL A 251 21.47 91.68 -31.44
C VAL A 251 21.29 93.17 -31.18
N HIS A 252 21.31 93.61 -29.91
CA HIS A 252 21.24 95.03 -29.57
C HIS A 252 22.46 95.82 -30.07
N ASP A 253 23.68 95.29 -29.96
CA ASP A 253 24.90 95.94 -30.47
C ASP A 253 24.93 96.01 -32.01
N ALA A 254 24.43 94.97 -32.69
CA ALA A 254 24.30 94.95 -34.15
C ALA A 254 23.29 96.01 -34.65
N ILE A 255 22.17 96.18 -33.94
CA ILE A 255 21.18 97.22 -34.24
C ILE A 255 21.76 98.62 -33.97
N ALA A 256 22.53 98.80 -32.89
CA ALA A 256 23.19 100.06 -32.57
C ALA A 256 24.24 100.48 -33.62
N LYS A 257 25.00 99.52 -34.17
CA LYS A 257 25.98 99.77 -35.25
C LYS A 257 25.33 100.07 -36.61
N GLN A 258 24.09 99.64 -36.85
CA GLN A 258 23.37 99.92 -38.10
C GLN A 258 22.81 101.36 -38.18
N MET A 259 22.82 102.11 -37.07
CA MET A 259 22.37 103.52 -37.04
C MET A 259 23.49 104.56 -37.09
N GLN A 260 24.73 104.18 -37.45
CA GLN A 260 25.80 105.14 -37.65
C GLN A 260 25.72 105.76 -39.07
N PRO A 261 25.61 107.10 -39.21
CA PRO A 261 25.40 107.74 -40.51
C PRO A 261 26.64 107.69 -41.40
N GLN A 262 26.40 107.35 -42.67
CA GLN A 262 27.40 107.38 -43.74
C GLN A 262 28.01 108.78 -43.88
N GLN A 263 29.32 108.89 -43.69
CA GLN A 263 30.12 110.03 -44.12
C GLN A 263 30.95 109.57 -45.35
N PRO A 264 30.91 110.27 -46.49
CA PRO A 264 31.62 109.86 -47.69
C PRO A 264 32.95 110.63 -47.81
N GLN A 265 34.10 109.95 -47.95
CA GLN A 265 35.25 110.42 -48.76
C GLN A 265 36.16 109.23 -49.11
N VAL A 266 36.34 108.93 -50.40
CA VAL A 266 37.47 109.28 -51.31
C VAL A 266 38.72 108.39 -51.15
N GLU A 267 39.00 107.66 -52.23
CA GLU A 267 40.24 107.07 -52.76
C GLU A 267 41.55 107.14 -51.93
N SER A 268 42.25 105.99 -51.80
CA SER A 268 43.57 105.77 -52.43
C SER A 268 44.33 104.56 -51.84
N CYS A 269 44.96 103.80 -52.74
CA CYS A 269 46.21 103.04 -52.62
C CYS A 269 46.45 102.01 -51.49
N SER A 270 46.50 100.75 -51.91
CA SER A 270 47.66 99.84 -51.91
C SER A 270 48.44 99.55 -50.62
N HIS A 271 48.85 98.28 -50.47
CA HIS A 271 49.75 97.68 -49.47
C HIS A 271 49.11 97.49 -48.09
N GLN A 272 49.34 96.45 -47.31
CA GLN A 272 50.02 95.16 -47.42
C GLN A 272 49.74 94.50 -46.07
N ALA A 273 49.54 93.17 -46.05
CA ALA A 273 49.73 92.28 -44.91
C ALA A 273 49.02 92.59 -43.57
N GLY A 274 48.13 91.67 -43.17
CA GLY A 274 47.67 91.59 -41.78
C GLY A 274 46.33 90.89 -41.58
N CYS A 275 46.09 89.74 -42.25
CA CYS A 275 44.98 88.86 -41.87
C CYS A 275 45.26 88.27 -40.48
N PHE A 276 44.79 88.94 -39.43
CA PHE A 276 44.58 88.30 -38.13
C PHE A 276 43.23 87.57 -38.17
N PRO A 277 43.19 86.23 -38.13
CA PRO A 277 41.96 85.50 -37.86
C PRO A 277 41.60 85.74 -36.39
N PHE A 278 40.57 86.56 -36.15
CA PHE A 278 40.01 86.70 -34.80
C PHE A 278 39.34 85.37 -34.41
N SER A 279 39.78 84.85 -33.28
CA SER A 279 39.62 83.49 -32.76
C SER A 279 38.20 82.93 -32.80
N ALA A 280 38.03 81.84 -33.54
CA ALA A 280 36.91 80.91 -33.46
C ALA A 280 37.17 79.80 -32.40
N GLU A 281 37.68 80.16 -31.22
CA GLU A 281 38.08 79.18 -30.20
C GLU A 281 36.97 78.84 -29.18
N ASP A 282 35.81 79.50 -29.20
CA ASP A 282 34.73 79.26 -28.22
C ASP A 282 33.73 78.16 -28.63
N GLY A 283 34.04 77.40 -29.70
CA GLY A 283 33.21 76.27 -30.16
C GLY A 283 33.51 74.94 -29.45
N GLY A 284 34.64 74.82 -28.75
CA GLY A 284 35.09 73.57 -28.13
C GLY A 284 34.30 73.20 -26.86
N SER A 285 33.96 74.19 -26.05
CA SER A 285 33.32 74.02 -24.74
C SER A 285 31.91 73.41 -24.82
N LYS A 286 31.14 73.71 -25.87
CA LYS A 286 29.80 73.12 -26.08
C LYS A 286 29.84 71.67 -26.54
N ALA A 287 30.79 71.32 -27.41
CA ALA A 287 30.93 69.95 -27.90
C ALA A 287 31.41 68.99 -26.80
N GLU A 288 32.35 69.45 -25.95
CA GLU A 288 32.79 68.68 -24.78
C GLU A 288 31.65 68.44 -23.77
N LEU A 289 30.84 69.46 -23.48
CA LEU A 289 29.69 69.30 -22.58
C LEU A 289 28.61 68.36 -23.14
N GLN A 290 28.39 68.37 -24.46
CA GLN A 290 27.47 67.42 -25.10
C GLN A 290 28.01 65.99 -25.06
N LEU A 291 29.33 65.80 -25.24
CA LEU A 291 29.96 64.49 -25.12
C LEU A 291 29.89 63.97 -23.68
N GLU A 292 30.19 64.81 -22.68
CA GLU A 292 30.11 64.44 -21.27
C GLU A 292 28.68 64.06 -20.85
N LYS A 293 27.67 64.81 -21.34
CA LYS A 293 26.25 64.46 -21.16
C LYS A 293 25.92 63.09 -21.76
N ALA A 294 26.38 62.80 -22.98
CA ALA A 294 26.13 61.52 -23.63
C ALA A 294 26.74 60.35 -22.85
N VAL A 295 27.99 60.48 -22.41
CA VAL A 295 28.70 59.46 -21.60
C VAL A 295 27.98 59.22 -20.27
N LEU A 296 27.53 60.27 -19.60
CA LEU A 296 26.81 60.13 -18.34
C LEU A 296 25.42 59.55 -18.53
N GLN A 297 24.75 59.88 -19.62
CA GLN A 297 23.46 59.30 -19.95
C GLN A 297 23.57 57.80 -20.21
N GLU A 298 24.55 57.36 -20.99
CA GLU A 298 24.85 55.94 -21.22
C GLU A 298 25.16 55.21 -19.90
N ARG A 299 25.94 55.84 -19.00
CA ARG A 299 26.22 55.27 -17.67
C ARG A 299 24.97 55.21 -16.77
N CYS A 300 24.13 56.25 -16.80
CA CYS A 300 22.84 56.29 -16.11
C CYS A 300 21.92 55.14 -16.62
N GLU A 301 21.93 54.82 -17.93
CA GLU A 301 21.20 53.67 -18.50
C GLU A 301 21.78 52.32 -18.11
N GLN A 302 23.11 52.17 -18.12
CA GLN A 302 23.79 50.94 -17.72
C GLN A 302 23.50 50.58 -16.25
N LEU A 303 23.51 51.57 -15.36
CA LEU A 303 23.16 51.38 -13.95
C LEU A 303 21.69 50.96 -13.77
N ARG A 304 20.75 51.54 -14.53
CA ARG A 304 19.35 51.11 -14.51
C ARG A 304 19.19 49.65 -14.93
N GLN A 305 19.90 49.21 -15.96
CA GLN A 305 19.89 47.80 -16.38
C GLN A 305 20.46 46.87 -15.30
N GLN A 306 21.55 47.27 -14.63
CA GLN A 306 22.11 46.51 -13.52
C GLN A 306 21.15 46.42 -12.33
N LEU A 307 20.47 47.52 -12.01
CA LEU A 307 19.50 47.60 -10.92
C LEU A 307 18.28 46.72 -11.21
N ALA A 308 17.71 46.79 -12.41
CA ALA A 308 16.63 45.89 -12.84
C ALA A 308 17.04 44.41 -12.80
N LYS A 309 18.29 44.09 -13.18
CA LYS A 309 18.82 42.71 -13.07
C LYS A 309 18.99 42.26 -11.62
N ALA A 310 19.35 43.15 -10.71
CA ALA A 310 19.48 42.86 -9.29
C ALA A 310 18.11 42.69 -8.61
N GLU A 311 17.13 43.53 -8.96
CA GLU A 311 15.74 43.40 -8.51
C GLU A 311 15.14 42.05 -8.93
N ALA A 312 15.31 41.66 -10.19
CA ALA A 312 14.86 40.35 -10.66
C ALA A 312 15.52 39.16 -9.91
N LYS A 313 16.76 39.32 -9.43
CA LYS A 313 17.41 38.32 -8.57
C LYS A 313 16.79 38.29 -7.17
N VAL A 314 16.44 39.44 -6.60
CA VAL A 314 15.77 39.50 -5.29
C VAL A 314 14.39 38.87 -5.34
N ASP A 315 13.61 39.13 -6.40
CA ASP A 315 12.31 38.48 -6.61
C ASP A 315 12.44 36.95 -6.69
N LEU A 316 13.48 36.46 -7.39
CA LEU A 316 13.76 35.02 -7.45
C LEU A 316 14.06 34.43 -6.05
N LEU A 317 14.83 35.13 -5.22
CA LEU A 317 15.15 34.68 -3.86
C LEU A 317 13.95 34.76 -2.93
N GLN A 318 13.10 35.78 -3.09
CA GLN A 318 11.83 35.90 -2.37
C GLN A 318 10.96 34.66 -2.64
N GLY A 319 10.82 34.27 -3.92
CA GLY A 319 10.10 33.05 -4.29
C GLY A 319 10.69 31.77 -3.68
N LEU A 320 12.03 31.64 -3.65
CA LEU A 320 12.69 30.51 -2.98
C LEU A 320 12.45 30.50 -1.48
N ARG A 321 12.40 31.67 -0.83
CA ARG A 321 12.12 31.79 0.60
C ARG A 321 10.70 31.32 0.95
N GLU A 322 9.72 31.69 0.14
CA GLU A 322 8.34 31.22 0.25
C GLU A 322 8.25 29.71 0.04
N GLU A 323 8.97 29.17 -0.94
CA GLU A 323 9.01 27.73 -1.18
C GLU A 323 9.61 26.97 0.02
N ILE A 324 10.71 27.44 0.59
CA ILE A 324 11.30 26.89 1.81
C ILE A 324 10.31 26.95 2.98
N GLY A 325 9.56 28.05 3.11
CA GLY A 325 8.49 28.19 4.10
C GLY A 325 7.42 27.11 3.96
N MET A 326 6.99 26.82 2.73
CA MET A 326 6.02 25.76 2.46
C MET A 326 6.55 24.36 2.79
N TYR A 327 7.84 24.06 2.51
CA TYR A 327 8.43 22.78 2.91
C TYR A 327 8.52 22.64 4.43
N LYS A 328 8.88 23.71 5.15
CA LYS A 328 8.86 23.72 6.62
C LYS A 328 7.44 23.43 7.16
N GLU A 329 6.40 23.99 6.55
CA GLU A 329 5.01 23.70 6.93
C GLU A 329 4.60 22.25 6.66
N ARG A 330 4.99 21.71 5.50
CA ARG A 330 4.73 20.30 5.15
C ARG A 330 5.41 19.34 6.13
N LEU A 331 6.61 19.65 6.60
CA LEU A 331 7.34 18.85 7.59
C LEU A 331 6.70 18.90 9.00
N ARG A 332 6.04 20.02 9.36
CA ARG A 332 5.30 20.12 10.63
C ARG A 332 4.15 19.12 10.75
N GLY A 333 3.53 18.69 9.66
CA GLY A 333 2.43 17.70 9.67
C GLY A 333 2.87 16.32 10.20
N PRO A 334 3.87 15.67 9.58
CA PRO A 334 4.47 14.43 10.08
C PRO A 334 5.01 14.54 11.52
N GLU A 335 5.64 15.67 11.88
CA GLU A 335 6.12 15.90 13.25
C GLU A 335 4.98 15.89 14.28
N ARG A 336 3.83 16.53 13.97
CA ARG A 336 2.63 16.48 14.83
C ARG A 336 2.11 15.05 15.00
N ARG A 337 1.99 14.29 13.91
CA ARG A 337 1.55 12.89 13.95
C ARG A 337 2.47 12.00 14.79
N LEU A 338 3.79 12.18 14.68
CA LEU A 338 4.75 11.47 15.52
C LEU A 338 4.62 11.84 17.00
N CYS A 339 4.35 13.11 17.30
CA CYS A 339 4.14 13.57 18.67
C CYS A 339 2.83 13.00 19.26
N GLU A 340 1.74 13.00 18.49
CA GLU A 340 0.46 12.39 18.85
C GLU A 340 0.60 10.89 19.09
N THR A 341 1.31 10.18 18.21
CA THR A 341 1.58 8.74 18.37
C THR A 341 2.41 8.44 19.62
N LYS A 342 3.40 9.29 19.94
CA LYS A 342 4.16 9.17 21.20
C LYS A 342 3.28 9.44 22.43
N LYS A 343 2.31 10.36 22.32
CA LYS A 343 1.39 10.70 23.41
C LYS A 343 0.37 9.58 23.66
N SER A 344 -0.20 9.00 22.61
CA SER A 344 -1.11 7.85 22.72
C SER A 344 -0.42 6.63 23.33
N ARG A 345 0.84 6.38 22.94
CA ARG A 345 1.64 5.27 23.51
C ARG A 345 1.93 5.43 25.01
N ARG A 346 2.02 6.67 25.52
CA ARG A 346 2.18 6.94 26.96
C ARG A 346 0.88 6.79 27.75
N LEU A 347 -0.27 7.07 27.13
CA LEU A 347 -1.58 6.96 27.78
C LEU A 347 -2.06 5.51 27.88
N CYS A 348 -1.70 4.64 26.91
CA CYS A 348 -2.09 3.23 26.94
C CYS A 348 -1.12 2.30 27.69
N GLY A 349 0.06 2.79 28.10
CA GLY A 349 1.08 1.97 28.78
C GLY A 349 0.96 1.86 30.30
N GLY A 350 -0.12 2.36 30.90
CA GLY A 350 -0.25 2.51 32.36
C GLY A 350 -1.11 1.47 33.10
N ILE A 351 -1.75 0.52 32.41
CA ILE A 351 -2.72 -0.42 33.04
C ILE A 351 -2.42 -1.87 32.69
N SER A 352 -1.15 -2.28 32.79
CA SER A 352 -0.79 -3.68 32.98
C SER A 352 -0.16 -3.85 34.36
N GLY A 353 -0.92 -3.46 35.38
CA GLY A 353 -0.70 -3.85 36.76
C GLY A 353 -1.36 -5.21 36.98
N ASP A 354 -0.51 -6.20 37.15
CA ASP A 354 -0.81 -7.59 37.49
C ASP A 354 -1.79 -7.69 38.68
N PRO A 355 -3.02 -8.23 38.52
CA PRO A 355 -3.98 -8.38 39.60
C PRO A 355 -3.75 -9.70 40.33
N SER A 356 -2.61 -9.85 41.00
CA SER A 356 -2.39 -11.00 41.89
C SER A 356 -1.55 -10.63 43.10
N GLN A 357 -2.11 -9.82 44.01
CA GLN A 357 -1.79 -9.89 45.44
C GLN A 357 -2.82 -9.10 46.25
N SER A 358 -3.89 -9.80 46.62
CA SER A 358 -4.88 -9.38 47.61
C SER A 358 -4.42 -9.77 49.01
N TYR A 359 -4.07 -8.78 49.83
CA TYR A 359 -4.17 -8.86 51.29
C TYR A 359 -5.11 -7.76 51.79
N PRO A 360 -6.04 -8.06 52.71
CA PRO A 360 -7.01 -7.08 53.21
C PRO A 360 -6.42 -6.30 54.39
N GLY A 361 -6.34 -4.98 54.26
CA GLY A 361 -6.04 -4.04 55.34
C GLY A 361 -7.13 -2.97 55.43
N PRO A 362 -7.69 -2.69 56.61
CA PRO A 362 -8.91 -1.90 56.73
C PRO A 362 -8.65 -0.39 56.79
N ALA A 363 -9.56 0.33 56.15
CA ALA A 363 -10.06 1.67 56.46
C ALA A 363 -9.06 2.84 56.51
N ARG A 364 -9.31 3.84 55.65
CA ARG A 364 -9.51 5.23 56.08
C ARG A 364 -10.07 6.10 54.96
N HIS A 365 -11.16 6.79 55.32
CA HIS A 365 -11.70 8.08 54.86
C HIS A 365 -11.27 8.65 53.49
N ASP A 366 -12.28 8.89 52.65
CA ASP A 366 -12.42 10.10 51.81
C ASP A 366 -13.92 10.37 51.65
N ILE A 367 -14.48 11.45 52.20
CA ILE A 367 -14.52 12.82 51.67
C ILE A 367 -15.08 12.85 50.25
N ALA A 368 -16.39 13.12 50.22
CA ALA A 368 -17.17 13.48 49.06
C ALA A 368 -16.67 14.79 48.46
N PHE A 369 -16.46 14.82 47.14
CA PHE A 369 -16.71 16.00 46.30
C PHE A 369 -17.20 15.51 44.94
N GLY A 370 -18.41 15.93 44.59
CA GLY A 370 -19.06 15.62 43.33
C GLY A 370 -18.57 16.50 42.19
N ASP A 371 -18.87 16.05 40.98
CA ASP A 371 -19.19 16.93 39.86
C ASP A 371 -20.00 16.14 38.85
N GLN A 372 -21.32 16.27 38.98
CA GLN A 372 -22.32 15.75 38.06
C GLN A 372 -22.58 16.85 37.04
N LYS A 373 -22.00 16.71 35.84
CA LYS A 373 -22.19 17.66 34.74
C LYS A 373 -23.33 17.15 33.85
N SER A 374 -24.44 17.86 33.94
CA SER A 374 -25.70 17.55 33.27
C SER A 374 -25.59 17.64 31.75
N ASP A 375 -26.22 16.65 31.13
CA ASP A 375 -26.55 16.53 29.72
C ASP A 375 -27.65 17.54 29.35
N LEU A 376 -27.43 18.32 28.29
CA LEU A 376 -28.25 19.46 27.87
C LEU A 376 -28.34 19.51 26.33
N ALA A 377 -28.65 18.37 25.71
CA ALA A 377 -28.84 18.28 24.26
C ALA A 377 -30.18 17.66 23.81
N GLU A 378 -31.15 17.49 24.72
CA GLU A 378 -32.54 17.14 24.38
C GLU A 378 -33.48 18.33 24.61
N GLN A 379 -33.40 19.38 23.77
CA GLN A 379 -34.44 20.42 23.81
C GLN A 379 -34.61 21.28 22.55
N LEU A 380 -34.54 20.71 21.35
CA LEU A 380 -35.02 21.42 20.15
C LEU A 380 -35.80 20.47 19.24
N GLY A 381 -37.05 20.26 19.62
CA GLY A 381 -38.07 19.69 18.75
C GLY A 381 -38.34 20.61 17.56
N TYR A 382 -38.35 20.02 16.37
CA TYR A 382 -39.03 20.53 15.20
C TYR A 382 -39.74 19.37 14.51
N SER A 383 -41.06 19.31 14.67
CA SER A 383 -41.98 18.64 13.74
C SER A 383 -42.41 19.67 12.71
N LEU A 384 -42.37 19.39 11.40
CA LEU A 384 -43.26 20.05 10.45
C LEU A 384 -43.31 19.37 9.06
N VAL A 385 -44.55 19.03 8.68
CA VAL A 385 -45.23 18.81 7.38
C VAL A 385 -44.84 17.66 6.43
N ASP A 386 -45.86 16.82 6.18
CA ASP A 386 -46.11 16.01 4.99
C ASP A 386 -46.32 16.89 3.74
N GLU A 387 -45.70 16.54 2.62
CA GLU A 387 -46.11 17.02 1.29
C GLU A 387 -46.10 15.83 0.30
N ASP A 388 -47.32 15.43 -0.07
CA ASP A 388 -47.63 14.48 -1.13
C ASP A 388 -47.20 15.02 -2.50
N GLY A 389 -46.15 14.42 -3.08
CA GLY A 389 -45.70 14.70 -4.44
C GLY A 389 -45.92 13.51 -5.37
N ALA A 390 -47.12 13.39 -5.92
CA ALA A 390 -47.44 12.44 -6.99
C ALA A 390 -46.56 12.72 -8.24
N SER A 391 -45.66 11.79 -8.58
CA SER A 391 -44.89 11.84 -9.82
C SER A 391 -45.33 10.77 -10.82
N VAL A 392 -45.62 11.28 -12.01
CA VAL A 392 -46.14 10.63 -13.21
C VAL A 392 -45.13 9.62 -13.75
N THR A 393 -45.56 8.36 -13.87
CA THR A 393 -44.80 7.29 -14.51
C THR A 393 -44.98 7.36 -16.03
N ILE A 394 -43.94 7.83 -16.73
CA ILE A 394 -43.81 7.63 -18.19
C ILE A 394 -43.04 6.31 -18.40
N ALA A 395 -43.78 5.28 -18.81
CA ALA A 395 -43.23 3.98 -19.14
C ALA A 395 -42.51 4.01 -20.50
N SER A 396 -41.17 3.93 -20.48
CA SER A 396 -40.38 3.55 -21.65
C SER A 396 -39.80 2.16 -21.41
N SER A 397 -40.34 1.18 -22.13
CA SER A 397 -39.93 -0.22 -22.09
C SER A 397 -38.63 -0.41 -22.88
N GLY A 398 -37.51 -0.12 -22.24
CA GLY A 398 -36.19 -0.62 -22.58
C GLY A 398 -35.77 -1.62 -21.51
N TYR A 399 -35.19 -2.75 -21.89
CA TYR A 399 -34.70 -3.79 -20.99
C TYR A 399 -33.66 -3.18 -20.01
N VAL A 400 -34.07 -2.75 -18.82
CA VAL A 400 -33.17 -2.25 -17.77
C VAL A 400 -32.47 -3.47 -17.19
N VAL A 401 -31.22 -3.68 -17.61
CA VAL A 401 -30.33 -4.65 -16.97
C VAL A 401 -30.25 -4.23 -15.50
N LYS A 402 -30.66 -5.10 -14.58
CA LYS A 402 -30.47 -4.91 -13.14
C LYS A 402 -28.97 -4.86 -12.88
N GLU A 403 -28.44 -3.66 -12.74
CA GLU A 403 -27.00 -3.38 -12.81
C GLU A 403 -26.45 -3.08 -11.41
N ASN A 404 -25.91 -4.13 -10.77
CA ASN A 404 -25.05 -4.06 -9.58
C ASN A 404 -23.69 -3.47 -9.97
N CYS A 405 -23.65 -2.18 -10.26
CA CYS A 405 -22.46 -1.55 -10.84
C CYS A 405 -21.76 -0.62 -9.86
N PHE A 406 -20.45 -0.50 -10.04
CA PHE A 406 -19.56 0.42 -9.33
C PHE A 406 -19.32 1.67 -10.18
N MET A 407 -19.05 2.81 -9.57
CA MET A 407 -18.65 4.01 -10.31
C MET A 407 -17.26 3.85 -10.92
N LEU A 408 -16.95 4.54 -12.02
CA LEU A 408 -15.61 4.49 -12.65
C LEU A 408 -14.48 4.95 -11.73
N ASP A 409 -14.77 5.90 -10.83
CA ASP A 409 -13.85 6.50 -9.87
C ASP A 409 -13.92 5.84 -8.48
N ALA A 410 -14.68 4.74 -8.35
CA ALA A 410 -14.68 3.91 -7.16
C ALA A 410 -13.25 3.40 -6.89
N ILE A 411 -12.77 3.57 -5.66
CA ILE A 411 -11.44 3.11 -5.26
C ILE A 411 -11.52 1.73 -4.62
N PHE A 412 -10.64 0.84 -5.08
CA PHE A 412 -10.46 -0.51 -4.59
C PHE A 412 -9.09 -0.66 -3.93
N LYS A 413 -9.05 -1.30 -2.77
CA LYS A 413 -7.80 -1.65 -2.07
C LYS A 413 -7.19 -2.90 -2.69
N SER A 414 -5.92 -2.85 -3.09
CA SER A 414 -5.16 -3.98 -3.61
C SER A 414 -4.32 -4.67 -2.51
N ARG A 415 -3.77 -5.86 -2.80
CA ARG A 415 -3.00 -6.69 -1.85
C ARG A 415 -1.81 -5.99 -1.20
N MET A 416 -1.19 -5.02 -1.89
CA MET A 416 -0.01 -4.30 -1.42
C MET A 416 -0.36 -2.93 -0.80
N ASP A 417 -1.57 -2.78 -0.26
CA ASP A 417 -2.11 -1.52 0.27
C ASP A 417 -2.09 -0.35 -0.74
N PHE A 418 -2.00 -0.66 -2.04
CA PHE A 418 -2.22 0.32 -3.11
C PHE A 418 -3.70 0.45 -3.42
N PHE A 419 -4.09 1.66 -3.77
CA PHE A 419 -5.44 1.99 -4.20
C PHE A 419 -5.49 2.04 -5.72
N ARG A 420 -6.52 1.43 -6.31
CA ARG A 420 -6.78 1.48 -7.77
C ARG A 420 -8.20 1.96 -8.01
N GLU A 421 -8.36 2.84 -8.99
CA GLU A 421 -9.68 3.27 -9.42
C GLU A 421 -10.34 2.19 -10.28
N GLY A 422 -11.67 2.13 -10.29
CA GLY A 422 -12.44 1.15 -11.05
C GLY A 422 -12.08 1.13 -12.53
N ARG A 423 -11.86 2.32 -13.12
CA ARG A 423 -11.40 2.47 -14.52
C ARG A 423 -10.03 1.86 -14.82
N ASP A 424 -9.18 1.69 -13.82
CA ASP A 424 -7.84 1.12 -13.95
C ASP A 424 -7.81 -0.38 -13.65
N LEU A 425 -8.92 -0.95 -13.17
CA LEU A 425 -9.04 -2.38 -13.00
C LEU A 425 -9.12 -3.06 -14.37
N GLN A 426 -8.43 -4.18 -14.47
CA GLN A 426 -8.44 -5.08 -15.62
C GLN A 426 -8.70 -6.51 -15.14
N LYS A 427 -9.17 -7.38 -16.01
CA LYS A 427 -9.26 -8.83 -15.72
C LYS A 427 -7.91 -9.36 -15.19
N GLY A 428 -7.95 -10.11 -14.10
CA GLY A 428 -6.79 -10.61 -13.37
C GLY A 428 -6.26 -9.66 -12.30
N SER A 429 -6.79 -8.43 -12.18
CA SER A 429 -6.44 -7.53 -11.08
C SER A 429 -6.82 -8.15 -9.74
N GLN A 430 -5.98 -7.95 -8.73
CA GLN A 430 -6.20 -8.44 -7.36
C GLN A 430 -6.61 -7.28 -6.44
N VAL A 431 -7.76 -7.43 -5.80
CA VAL A 431 -8.30 -6.50 -4.79
C VAL A 431 -8.51 -7.24 -3.47
N LEU A 432 -8.62 -6.52 -2.36
CA LEU A 432 -8.93 -7.09 -1.04
C LEU A 432 -10.43 -7.07 -0.81
N ALA A 433 -10.95 -8.17 -0.24
CA ALA A 433 -12.31 -8.24 0.26
C ALA A 433 -12.52 -7.31 1.46
N GLY A 434 -13.78 -7.13 1.88
CA GLY A 434 -14.15 -6.32 3.04
C GLY A 434 -13.55 -6.79 4.36
N ASP A 435 -13.09 -8.05 4.45
CA ASP A 435 -12.38 -8.59 5.62
C ASP A 435 -10.92 -8.11 5.74
N GLY A 436 -10.41 -7.39 4.73
CA GLY A 436 -9.03 -6.91 4.64
C GLY A 436 -7.97 -8.01 4.49
N LYS A 437 -8.37 -9.28 4.31
CA LYS A 437 -7.49 -10.46 4.33
C LYS A 437 -7.59 -11.27 3.05
N THR A 438 -8.81 -11.50 2.57
CA THR A 438 -9.07 -12.34 1.40
C THR A 438 -8.78 -11.56 0.12
N VAL A 439 -7.95 -12.13 -0.76
CA VAL A 439 -7.64 -11.54 -2.07
C VAL A 439 -8.68 -12.03 -3.08
N LEU A 440 -9.30 -11.08 -3.78
CA LEU A 440 -10.28 -11.31 -4.83
C LEU A 440 -9.64 -11.02 -6.19
N GLU A 441 -9.82 -11.93 -7.13
CA GLU A 441 -9.41 -11.73 -8.52
C GLU A 441 -10.58 -11.17 -9.34
N VAL A 442 -10.33 -10.12 -10.12
CA VAL A 442 -11.28 -9.58 -11.08
C VAL A 442 -11.39 -10.54 -12.26
N VAL A 443 -12.48 -11.30 -12.35
CA VAL A 443 -12.69 -12.30 -13.40
C VAL A 443 -13.22 -11.67 -14.68
N GLU A 444 -14.10 -10.68 -14.53
CA GLU A 444 -14.77 -10.03 -15.64
C GLU A 444 -15.06 -8.57 -15.29
N ILE A 445 -14.85 -7.69 -16.28
CA ILE A 445 -15.31 -6.31 -16.25
C ILE A 445 -16.16 -6.14 -17.50
N SER A 446 -17.47 -5.96 -17.35
CA SER A 446 -18.34 -5.69 -18.49
C SER A 446 -18.04 -4.28 -19.04
N LYS A 447 -18.43 -4.04 -20.30
CA LYS A 447 -18.27 -2.71 -20.93
C LYS A 447 -18.95 -1.64 -20.08
N GLU A 448 -18.41 -0.42 -20.11
CA GLU A 448 -18.96 0.75 -19.42
C GLU A 448 -20.47 0.87 -19.68
N GLY A 449 -21.26 0.79 -18.61
CA GLY A 449 -22.71 1.06 -18.62
C GLY A 449 -22.99 2.53 -18.34
N GLN A 450 -24.24 2.94 -18.55
CA GLN A 450 -24.75 4.25 -18.16
C GLN A 450 -25.92 4.06 -17.20
N ALA A 451 -25.87 4.74 -16.05
CA ALA A 451 -26.97 4.78 -15.08
C ALA A 451 -27.53 6.21 -15.00
N ALA A 452 -28.86 6.34 -14.92
CA ALA A 452 -29.54 7.62 -14.84
C ALA A 452 -29.66 8.16 -13.40
N GLU A 453 -29.47 7.29 -12.41
CA GLU A 453 -29.60 7.59 -10.98
C GLU A 453 -28.41 7.03 -10.22
N VAL A 454 -27.99 7.77 -9.19
CA VAL A 454 -26.97 7.36 -8.23
C VAL A 454 -27.48 7.53 -6.82
N VAL A 455 -27.02 6.68 -5.91
CA VAL A 455 -27.29 6.77 -4.47
C VAL A 455 -26.00 7.12 -3.76
N ASP A 456 -26.03 8.24 -3.03
CA ASP A 456 -24.97 8.68 -2.15
C ASP A 456 -25.27 8.23 -0.72
N LEU A 457 -24.49 7.26 -0.24
CA LEU A 457 -24.57 6.72 1.12
C LEU A 457 -23.46 7.32 1.98
N GLN A 458 -23.80 7.81 3.16
CA GLN A 458 -22.84 8.32 4.13
C GLN A 458 -23.06 7.65 5.49
N ALA A 459 -21.99 7.07 6.04
CA ALA A 459 -21.97 6.45 7.37
C ALA A 459 -20.78 7.02 8.16
N GLY A 460 -21.02 8.10 8.91
CA GLY A 460 -19.96 8.84 9.60
C GLY A 460 -19.00 9.51 8.62
N ALA A 461 -17.74 9.07 8.61
CA ALA A 461 -16.71 9.57 7.68
C ALA A 461 -16.63 8.77 6.37
N ALA A 462 -17.28 7.60 6.30
CA ALA A 462 -17.32 6.78 5.11
C ALA A 462 -18.38 7.29 4.12
N THR A 463 -18.03 7.33 2.85
CA THR A 463 -18.94 7.71 1.76
C THR A 463 -18.86 6.70 0.63
N LEU A 464 -20.01 6.35 0.07
CA LEU A 464 -20.14 5.40 -1.03
C LEU A 464 -21.17 5.91 -2.03
N ARG A 465 -20.75 6.07 -3.30
CA ARG A 465 -21.63 6.42 -4.43
C ARG A 465 -21.79 5.20 -5.33
N VAL A 466 -23.02 4.73 -5.53
CA VAL A 466 -23.33 3.51 -6.30
C VAL A 466 -24.68 3.60 -7.02
N THR A 467 -25.02 2.63 -7.88
CA THR A 467 -26.36 2.55 -8.48
C THR A 467 -27.42 2.12 -7.45
N PRO A 468 -28.72 2.45 -7.64
CA PRO A 468 -29.78 2.08 -6.69
C PRO A 468 -29.91 0.56 -6.43
N ASP A 469 -29.61 -0.27 -7.43
CA ASP A 469 -29.68 -1.73 -7.31
C ASP A 469 -28.42 -2.35 -6.68
N HIS A 470 -27.37 -1.55 -6.41
CA HIS A 470 -26.12 -2.06 -5.85
C HIS A 470 -26.34 -2.72 -4.49
N PRO A 471 -25.88 -3.98 -4.27
CA PRO A 471 -26.07 -4.66 -3.01
C PRO A 471 -25.11 -4.11 -1.94
N VAL A 472 -25.66 -3.61 -0.85
CA VAL A 472 -24.92 -3.11 0.32
C VAL A 472 -25.12 -4.08 1.47
N GLN A 473 -24.03 -4.45 2.14
CA GLN A 473 -24.10 -5.37 3.27
C GLN A 473 -24.67 -4.66 4.51
N VAL A 474 -25.71 -5.25 5.10
CA VAL A 474 -26.37 -4.78 6.32
C VAL A 474 -26.17 -5.80 7.45
N PRO A 475 -26.15 -5.39 8.73
CA PRO A 475 -26.07 -6.33 9.84
C PRO A 475 -27.32 -7.22 9.88
N ASP A 476 -27.13 -8.49 10.27
CA ASP A 476 -28.23 -9.42 10.50
C ASP A 476 -28.87 -9.15 11.86
N GLU A 477 -30.14 -8.74 11.87
CA GLU A 477 -30.93 -8.53 13.09
C GLU A 477 -31.03 -9.82 13.94
N GLY A 478 -30.94 -10.99 13.30
CA GLY A 478 -31.00 -12.29 13.98
C GLY A 478 -29.71 -12.69 14.71
N GLY A 479 -28.59 -11.98 14.47
CA GLY A 479 -27.30 -12.28 15.08
C GLY A 479 -26.72 -13.65 14.68
N GLU A 480 -27.21 -14.30 13.61
CA GLU A 480 -26.65 -15.57 13.13
C GLU A 480 -25.28 -15.32 12.51
N ALA A 481 -24.23 -15.65 13.27
CA ALA A 481 -22.86 -15.52 12.82
C ALA A 481 -22.63 -16.31 11.52
N GLY A 482 -22.33 -15.59 10.43
CA GLY A 482 -21.96 -16.16 9.13
C GLY A 482 -22.98 -15.95 8.01
N ARG A 483 -24.17 -15.38 8.29
CA ARG A 483 -25.11 -15.01 7.23
C ARG A 483 -24.94 -13.54 6.86
N HIS A 484 -24.52 -13.29 5.62
CA HIS A 484 -24.45 -11.93 5.08
C HIS A 484 -25.81 -11.54 4.48
N LEU A 485 -26.43 -10.49 5.02
CA LEU A 485 -27.62 -9.87 4.44
C LEU A 485 -27.21 -8.71 3.54
N TYR A 486 -27.85 -8.60 2.38
CA TYR A 486 -27.62 -7.55 1.41
C TYR A 486 -28.92 -6.82 1.10
N MET A 487 -28.87 -5.49 1.11
CA MET A 487 -29.98 -4.62 0.73
C MET A 487 -29.56 -3.73 -0.45
N PRO A 488 -30.42 -3.52 -1.46
CA PRO A 488 -30.14 -2.55 -2.52
C PRO A 488 -29.94 -1.15 -1.96
N ALA A 489 -28.94 -0.42 -2.45
CA ALA A 489 -28.59 0.93 -2.00
C ALA A 489 -29.78 1.89 -2.01
N GLY A 490 -30.63 1.85 -3.05
CA GLY A 490 -31.80 2.73 -3.18
C GLY A 490 -32.94 2.44 -2.20
N LYS A 491 -32.85 1.36 -1.41
CA LYS A 491 -33.82 1.06 -0.34
C LYS A 491 -33.35 1.52 1.04
N LEU A 492 -32.06 1.84 1.18
CA LEU A 492 -31.50 2.30 2.43
C LEU A 492 -31.92 3.74 2.72
N LYS A 493 -32.14 4.04 4.00
CA LYS A 493 -32.51 5.36 4.51
C LYS A 493 -31.53 5.80 5.59
N ALA A 494 -31.49 7.11 5.86
CA ALA A 494 -30.78 7.62 7.02
C ALA A 494 -31.32 6.95 8.30
N GLY A 495 -30.42 6.47 9.15
CA GLY A 495 -30.71 5.68 10.34
C GLY A 495 -30.54 4.16 10.15
N ASP A 496 -30.60 3.63 8.94
CA ASP A 496 -30.34 2.20 8.69
C ASP A 496 -28.87 1.87 8.94
N PHE A 497 -28.58 0.67 9.46
CA PHE A 497 -27.20 0.25 9.72
C PHE A 497 -26.58 -0.44 8.50
N VAL A 498 -25.33 -0.11 8.21
CA VAL A 498 -24.51 -0.75 7.18
C VAL A 498 -23.19 -1.26 7.77
N MET A 499 -22.61 -2.29 7.16
CA MET A 499 -21.33 -2.84 7.61
C MET A 499 -20.16 -2.07 7.00
N LEU A 500 -19.27 -1.53 7.84
CA LEU A 500 -18.00 -0.94 7.39
C LEU A 500 -16.91 -2.00 7.18
N ASP A 501 -15.79 -1.61 6.56
CA ASP A 501 -14.60 -2.45 6.37
C ASP A 501 -13.91 -2.85 7.68
N SER A 502 -14.14 -2.09 8.76
CA SER A 502 -13.76 -2.47 10.12
C SER A 502 -14.54 -3.69 10.65
N GLY A 503 -15.64 -4.07 10.01
CA GLY A 503 -16.58 -5.07 10.49
C GLY A 503 -17.57 -4.52 11.54
N GLU A 504 -17.55 -3.22 11.82
CA GLU A 504 -18.47 -2.59 12.76
C GLU A 504 -19.74 -2.10 12.02
N PRO A 505 -20.95 -2.34 12.57
CA PRO A 505 -22.18 -1.79 12.03
C PRO A 505 -22.27 -0.30 12.37
N VAL A 506 -22.54 0.55 11.37
CA VAL A 506 -22.67 2.00 11.54
C VAL A 506 -23.96 2.48 10.87
N ALA A 507 -24.71 3.34 11.58
CA ALA A 507 -25.92 3.94 11.06
C ALA A 507 -25.60 4.96 9.95
N LEU A 508 -26.39 4.94 8.88
CA LEU A 508 -26.31 5.91 7.80
C LEU A 508 -26.71 7.30 8.31
N THR A 509 -25.84 8.27 8.13
CA THR A 509 -26.13 9.69 8.39
C THR A 509 -26.89 10.33 7.24
N SER A 510 -26.69 9.86 6.00
CA SER A 510 -27.46 10.27 4.82
C SER A 510 -27.54 9.13 3.80
N ALA A 511 -28.65 9.07 3.07
CA ALA A 511 -28.90 8.17 1.96
C ALA A 511 -29.74 8.93 0.92
N GLU A 512 -29.07 9.55 -0.05
CA GLU A 512 -29.71 10.44 -1.03
C GLU A 512 -29.64 9.84 -2.43
N THR A 513 -30.79 9.68 -3.08
CA THR A 513 -30.86 9.29 -4.50
C THR A 513 -30.89 10.56 -5.35
N GLN A 514 -29.95 10.68 -6.28
CA GLN A 514 -29.83 11.83 -7.18
C GLN A 514 -29.97 11.37 -8.64
N PRO A 515 -30.79 12.08 -9.45
CA PRO A 515 -30.80 11.87 -10.89
C PRO A 515 -29.49 12.41 -11.47
N ALA A 516 -28.57 11.52 -11.83
CA ALA A 516 -27.27 11.85 -12.39
C ALA A 516 -26.87 10.80 -13.41
N GLU A 517 -26.69 11.22 -14.66
CA GLU A 517 -26.13 10.37 -15.70
C GLU A 517 -24.66 10.09 -15.40
N CYS A 518 -24.36 8.84 -15.04
CA CYS A 518 -23.01 8.42 -14.70
C CYS A 518 -22.61 7.16 -15.45
N LYS A 519 -21.30 7.03 -15.66
CA LYS A 519 -20.73 5.81 -16.23
C LYS A 519 -20.39 4.84 -15.10
N VAL A 520 -20.78 3.59 -15.28
CA VAL A 520 -20.65 2.55 -14.26
C VAL A 520 -19.97 1.30 -14.83
N LEU A 521 -19.36 0.52 -13.96
CA LEU A 521 -18.68 -0.74 -14.27
C LEU A 521 -19.37 -1.89 -13.55
N LYS A 522 -19.68 -2.95 -14.29
CA LYS A 522 -20.03 -4.25 -13.69
C LYS A 522 -18.76 -5.08 -13.54
N ILE A 523 -18.37 -5.36 -12.30
CA ILE A 523 -17.15 -6.10 -11.98
C ILE A 523 -17.55 -7.40 -11.29
N VAL A 524 -17.02 -8.52 -11.76
CA VAL A 524 -17.23 -9.85 -11.17
C VAL A 524 -15.93 -10.29 -10.50
N PHE A 525 -16.02 -10.63 -9.22
CA PHE A 525 -14.89 -11.08 -8.39
C PHE A 525 -14.93 -12.60 -8.17
N LYS A 526 -13.76 -13.19 -7.90
CA LYS A 526 -13.63 -14.57 -7.43
C LYS A 526 -12.63 -14.65 -6.27
N PRO A 527 -13.05 -15.16 -5.08
CA PRO A 527 -14.41 -15.57 -4.73
C PRO A 527 -15.42 -14.41 -4.75
N ASP A 528 -16.73 -14.73 -4.81
CA ASP A 528 -17.80 -13.74 -4.78
C ASP A 528 -18.05 -13.29 -3.33
N LEU A 529 -17.28 -12.29 -2.92
CA LEU A 529 -17.27 -11.74 -1.56
C LEU A 529 -17.41 -10.21 -1.62
N PRO A 530 -17.95 -9.58 -0.55
CA PRO A 530 -18.08 -8.13 -0.49
C PRO A 530 -16.70 -7.48 -0.57
N VAL A 531 -16.62 -6.37 -1.31
CA VAL A 531 -15.39 -5.61 -1.52
C VAL A 531 -15.53 -4.27 -0.81
N ALA A 532 -14.51 -3.89 -0.03
CA ALA A 532 -14.45 -2.55 0.54
C ALA A 532 -14.20 -1.55 -0.59
N VAL A 533 -15.23 -0.79 -0.94
CA VAL A 533 -15.19 0.26 -1.96
C VAL A 533 -15.46 1.59 -1.27
N PHE A 534 -14.64 2.57 -1.59
CA PHE A 534 -14.86 3.93 -1.13
C PHE A 534 -14.72 4.91 -2.29
N SER A 535 -15.47 6.00 -2.23
CA SER A 535 -15.28 7.13 -3.13
C SER A 535 -13.99 7.86 -2.76
N SER A 536 -13.26 8.37 -3.74
CA SER A 536 -12.10 9.25 -3.49
C SER A 536 -12.51 10.34 -2.49
N PRO A 537 -11.96 10.40 -1.27
CA PRO A 537 -12.29 11.51 -0.38
C PRO A 537 -11.89 12.82 -1.05
N SER A 538 -12.65 13.88 -0.79
CA SER A 538 -12.35 15.22 -1.31
C SER A 538 -10.91 15.61 -0.96
N CYS A 539 -10.01 15.46 -1.93
CA CYS A 539 -8.59 15.73 -1.73
C CYS A 539 -8.32 17.22 -1.93
N ILE A 540 -7.55 17.81 -1.03
CA ILE A 540 -7.03 19.17 -1.21
C ILE A 540 -5.98 19.13 -2.34
N LEU A 541 -6.29 19.77 -3.47
CA LEU A 541 -5.37 19.88 -4.60
C LEU A 541 -4.08 20.58 -4.16
N SER A 542 -2.95 19.89 -4.31
CA SER A 542 -1.63 20.45 -4.07
C SER A 542 -0.82 20.50 -5.37
N LYS A 543 -0.04 21.57 -5.58
CA LYS A 543 0.81 21.68 -6.76
C LYS A 543 2.02 20.75 -6.62
N GLY A 544 2.18 19.85 -7.59
CA GLY A 544 3.39 19.04 -7.75
C GLY A 544 4.60 19.91 -8.13
N HIS A 545 5.79 19.40 -7.83
CA HIS A 545 7.05 20.09 -8.14
C HIS A 545 7.19 20.22 -9.66
N ARG A 546 7.18 21.44 -10.20
CA ARG A 546 7.41 21.66 -11.63
C ARG A 546 8.85 21.26 -11.93
N LYS A 547 9.05 20.15 -12.63
CA LYS A 547 10.34 19.80 -13.24
C LYS A 547 10.76 21.02 -14.05
N LYS A 548 11.83 21.71 -13.63
CA LYS A 548 12.41 22.81 -14.41
C LYS A 548 12.61 22.25 -15.81
N LEU A 549 11.88 22.81 -16.79
CA LEU A 549 12.17 22.54 -18.19
C LEU A 549 13.65 22.85 -18.36
N GLN A 550 14.43 21.80 -18.59
CA GLN A 550 15.83 21.93 -18.90
C GLN A 550 15.87 22.67 -20.23
N VAL A 551 15.94 23.99 -20.16
CA VAL A 551 16.09 24.87 -21.32
C VAL A 551 17.35 24.37 -22.03
N ARG A 552 17.16 23.61 -23.11
CA ARG A 552 18.23 23.22 -24.01
C ARG A 552 18.80 24.52 -24.58
N ARG A 553 19.89 25.00 -23.98
CA ARG A 553 20.86 25.84 -24.67
C ARG A 553 21.50 25.00 -25.78
N ALA A 554 20.82 24.89 -26.92
CA ALA A 554 21.50 24.81 -28.20
C ALA A 554 21.49 26.26 -28.69
N GLY A 555 22.56 27.02 -28.55
CA GLY A 555 23.83 26.74 -29.20
C GLY A 555 23.96 27.65 -30.43
N GLY A 556 23.66 28.94 -30.27
CA GLY A 556 23.96 29.98 -31.25
C GLY A 556 25.41 30.39 -31.08
N GLY A 557 26.32 29.61 -31.65
CA GLY A 557 27.74 29.93 -31.77
C GLY A 557 28.10 30.16 -33.23
N ARG A 558 27.96 31.40 -33.70
CA ARG A 558 28.71 31.88 -34.86
C ARG A 558 30.13 32.20 -34.40
N GLY A 559 31.14 31.69 -35.10
CA GLY A 559 32.44 32.33 -35.15
C GLY A 559 33.66 31.43 -35.36
N LYS A 560 34.13 31.45 -36.62
CA LYS A 560 35.52 31.43 -37.10
C LYS A 560 36.04 30.19 -37.82
N GLU A 561 36.24 30.41 -39.12
CA GLU A 561 37.28 29.80 -39.97
C GLU A 561 38.65 29.82 -39.29
N ALA A 562 39.38 28.71 -39.33
CA ALA A 562 40.62 28.55 -40.12
C ALA A 562 41.28 27.20 -39.79
N ALA A 563 41.72 26.53 -40.86
CA ALA A 563 42.57 25.35 -41.01
C ALA A 563 43.36 24.82 -39.78
N ASP A 564 43.28 23.50 -39.55
CA ASP A 564 44.43 22.59 -39.77
C ASP A 564 43.97 21.11 -39.79
N PRO A 565 44.51 20.24 -40.67
CA PRO A 565 44.19 18.81 -40.72
C PRO A 565 45.34 17.99 -40.12
N MET A 566 45.10 17.31 -38.99
CA MET A 566 45.78 16.05 -38.55
C MET A 566 45.51 15.83 -37.06
N ASP A 567 44.64 14.87 -36.73
CA ASP A 567 44.76 13.89 -35.63
C ASP A 567 43.39 13.21 -35.48
N GLY A 568 43.23 11.92 -35.74
CA GLY A 568 43.75 10.88 -34.86
C GLY A 568 42.76 10.71 -33.69
N GLY A 569 41.59 10.10 -33.89
CA GLY A 569 41.48 8.65 -33.85
C GLY A 569 41.22 8.16 -32.42
N ALA A 570 39.96 7.96 -32.05
CA ALA A 570 39.58 7.10 -30.92
C ALA A 570 38.13 6.63 -31.09
N SER A 571 37.97 5.59 -31.91
CA SER A 571 36.75 4.82 -32.05
C SER A 571 36.52 4.00 -30.78
N ILE A 572 35.31 4.07 -30.24
CA ILE A 572 34.81 3.19 -29.18
C ILE A 572 34.70 1.78 -29.79
N PRO A 573 35.30 0.73 -29.18
CA PRO A 573 35.22 -0.61 -29.73
C PRO A 573 33.81 -1.18 -29.55
N ASP A 574 33.34 -1.85 -30.60
CA ASP A 574 32.12 -2.67 -30.60
C ASP A 574 32.19 -3.73 -29.50
N THR A 575 31.19 -3.74 -28.62
CA THR A 575 30.96 -4.82 -27.67
C THR A 575 30.65 -6.11 -28.40
N ALA A 576 31.53 -7.09 -28.22
CA ALA A 576 31.49 -8.43 -28.77
C ALA A 576 30.18 -9.18 -28.45
N ALA A 577 29.72 -9.95 -29.43
CA ALA A 577 28.69 -10.97 -29.27
C ALA A 577 29.23 -12.09 -28.35
N GLY A 578 28.66 -12.21 -27.16
CA GLY A 578 28.88 -13.36 -26.29
C GLY A 578 28.01 -14.53 -26.73
N GLU A 579 28.64 -15.56 -27.29
CA GLU A 579 28.09 -16.91 -27.36
C GLU A 579 27.89 -17.45 -25.94
N TYR A 580 26.65 -17.77 -25.57
CA TYR A 580 26.36 -18.64 -24.45
C TYR A 580 26.53 -20.09 -24.94
N MET A 581 27.46 -20.82 -24.33
CA MET A 581 27.54 -22.28 -24.41
C MET A 581 26.98 -22.88 -23.11
N ASP A 582 26.02 -23.79 -23.31
CA ASP A 582 25.50 -24.89 -22.46
C ASP A 582 25.27 -24.69 -20.95
#